data_AF-A0A7S1F036-F1
#
_entry.id   AF-A0A7S1F036-F1
#
_cell.length_a   1.000
_cell.length_b   1.000
_cell.length_c   1.000
_cell.angle_alpha   90.00
_cell.angle_beta   90.00
_cell.angle_gamma   90.00
#
_symmetry.space_group_name_H-M   'P 1'
#
loop_
_entity.id
_entity.type
_entity.pdbx_description
1 polymer ?
#
loop_
_entity_poly.entity_id
_entity_poly.type
_entity_poly.pdbx_seq_one_letter_code
_entity_poly.pdbx_strand_id
1 'polypeptide(L)'
;MSWRSMHADAAACEEVKEQAAAEADNQALRSENGALRNDIKYLAANTEQLRRTKHQLTERIGILEEKNRILARQVSEFRSIIEQTDGSVDVGGMEIRSLHQQLEVVLALKDSLYCENMELRQKHVVQPKAAGTCVVCLDNLANIVCIPCRHNAICSFCWAVSSMDTCPMCREVIQDQLEIFLC
;
A
#
# COMPACT_ATOMS: atom_id res chain seq x y z
N MET A 1 -96.65 -51.83 -46.71
CA MET A 1 -95.89 -51.21 -45.62
C MET A 1 -96.27 -49.74 -45.57
N SER A 2 -96.87 -49.28 -44.48
CA SER A 2 -97.56 -47.98 -44.39
C SER A 2 -96.56 -46.82 -44.25
N TRP A 3 -96.74 -45.77 -45.05
CA TRP A 3 -95.95 -44.51 -45.02
C TRP A 3 -95.80 -43.91 -43.61
N ARG A 4 -96.75 -44.20 -42.71
CA ARG A 4 -96.70 -43.78 -41.30
C ARG A 4 -95.60 -44.46 -40.48
N SER A 5 -95.25 -45.71 -40.79
CA SER A 5 -94.17 -46.44 -40.08
C SER A 5 -92.80 -45.83 -40.42
N MET A 6 -92.56 -45.57 -41.71
CA MET A 6 -91.29 -45.00 -42.18
C MET A 6 -91.04 -43.58 -41.64
N HIS A 7 -92.08 -42.77 -41.46
CA HIS A 7 -91.96 -41.45 -40.83
C HIS A 7 -91.72 -41.51 -39.32
N ALA A 8 -92.32 -42.48 -38.63
CA ALA A 8 -92.06 -42.69 -37.20
C ALA A 8 -90.62 -43.15 -36.96
N ASP A 9 -90.11 -44.05 -37.80
CA ASP A 9 -88.73 -44.53 -37.75
C ASP A 9 -87.72 -43.42 -38.09
N ALA A 10 -88.05 -42.54 -39.04
CA ALA A 10 -87.21 -41.39 -39.39
C ALA A 10 -87.17 -40.32 -38.26
N ALA A 11 -88.30 -40.04 -37.62
CA ALA A 11 -88.37 -39.11 -36.50
C ALA A 11 -87.60 -39.63 -35.27
N ALA A 12 -87.74 -40.93 -34.97
CA ALA A 12 -86.96 -41.57 -33.91
C ALA A 12 -85.45 -41.58 -34.21
N CYS A 13 -85.06 -41.74 -35.48
CA CYS A 13 -83.65 -41.65 -35.88
C CYS A 13 -83.07 -40.23 -35.72
N GLU A 14 -83.87 -39.20 -35.98
CA GLU A 14 -83.47 -37.79 -35.80
C GLU A 14 -83.32 -37.44 -34.31
N GLU A 15 -84.26 -37.89 -33.47
CA GLU A 15 -84.24 -37.68 -32.01
C GLU A 15 -83.04 -38.38 -31.34
N VAL A 16 -82.69 -39.59 -31.81
CA VAL A 16 -81.49 -40.31 -31.34
C VAL A 16 -80.19 -39.60 -31.76
N LYS A 17 -80.13 -39.01 -32.96
CA LYS A 17 -78.97 -38.21 -33.39
C LYS A 17 -78.82 -36.94 -32.56
N GLU A 18 -79.92 -36.29 -32.23
CA GLU A 18 -79.93 -35.07 -31.40
C GLU A 18 -79.51 -35.37 -29.96
N GLN A 19 -79.97 -36.48 -29.39
CA GLN A 19 -79.51 -36.97 -28.09
C GLN A 19 -78.02 -37.33 -28.09
N ALA A 20 -77.53 -38.03 -29.12
CA ALA A 20 -76.13 -38.38 -29.25
C ALA A 20 -75.22 -37.14 -29.42
N ALA A 21 -75.68 -36.12 -30.16
CA ALA A 21 -74.97 -34.86 -30.29
C ALA A 21 -74.91 -34.09 -28.96
N ALA A 22 -76.02 -34.05 -28.21
CA ALA A 22 -76.07 -33.44 -26.89
C ALA A 22 -75.17 -34.16 -25.87
N GLU A 23 -75.08 -35.49 -25.93
CA GLU A 23 -74.18 -36.29 -25.07
C GLU A 23 -72.71 -36.05 -25.40
N ALA A 24 -72.36 -35.96 -26.69
CA ALA A 24 -71.01 -35.62 -27.12
C ALA A 24 -70.59 -34.22 -26.65
N ASP A 25 -71.49 -33.24 -26.75
CA ASP A 25 -71.24 -31.87 -26.27
C ASP A 25 -71.11 -31.82 -24.73
N ASN A 26 -71.95 -32.57 -24.00
CA ASN A 26 -71.84 -32.71 -22.55
C ASN A 26 -70.51 -33.38 -22.14
N GLN A 27 -70.04 -34.36 -22.91
CA GLN A 27 -68.76 -35.01 -22.67
C GLN A 27 -67.57 -34.08 -22.94
N ALA A 28 -67.63 -33.27 -24.00
CA ALA A 28 -66.65 -32.23 -24.27
C ALA A 28 -66.59 -31.20 -23.13
N LEU A 29 -67.74 -30.68 -22.70
CA LEU A 29 -67.84 -29.76 -21.56
C LEU A 29 -67.30 -30.37 -20.26
N ARG A 30 -67.52 -31.67 -20.00
CA ARG A 30 -66.96 -32.35 -18.83
C ARG A 30 -65.43 -32.43 -18.89
N SER A 31 -64.87 -32.71 -20.07
CA SER A 31 -63.43 -32.76 -20.26
C SER A 31 -62.78 -31.38 -20.06
N GLU A 32 -63.39 -30.33 -20.61
CA GLU A 32 -62.94 -28.96 -20.46
C GLU A 32 -63.03 -28.48 -19.01
N ASN A 33 -64.14 -28.76 -18.32
CA ASN A 33 -64.28 -28.49 -16.88
C ASN A 33 -63.23 -29.25 -16.04
N GLY A 34 -62.84 -30.45 -16.46
CA GLY A 34 -61.74 -31.20 -15.84
C GLY A 34 -60.40 -30.48 -15.99
N ALA A 35 -60.08 -30.01 -17.19
CA ALA A 35 -58.86 -29.24 -17.48
C ALA A 35 -58.83 -27.93 -16.68
N LEU A 36 -59.92 -27.16 -16.70
CA LEU A 36 -60.04 -25.89 -15.95
C LEU A 36 -59.87 -26.10 -14.44
N ARG A 37 -60.38 -27.19 -13.87
CA ARG A 37 -60.17 -27.52 -12.44
C ARG A 37 -58.70 -27.79 -12.13
N ASN A 38 -57.99 -28.48 -13.01
CA ASN A 38 -56.56 -28.73 -12.85
C ASN A 38 -55.75 -27.43 -12.93
N ASP A 39 -56.10 -26.54 -13.87
CA ASP A 39 -55.46 -25.24 -14.03
C ASP A 39 -55.71 -24.34 -12.81
N ILE A 40 -56.94 -24.28 -12.31
CA ILE A 40 -57.26 -23.55 -11.07
C ILE A 40 -56.43 -24.07 -9.90
N LYS A 41 -56.29 -25.39 -9.77
CA LYS A 41 -55.48 -26.00 -8.72
C LYS A 41 -54.00 -25.63 -8.85
N TYR A 42 -53.46 -25.66 -10.07
CA TYR A 42 -52.07 -25.28 -10.34
C TYR A 42 -51.83 -23.79 -10.04
N LEU A 43 -52.70 -22.91 -10.54
CA LEU A 43 -52.61 -21.48 -10.30
C LEU A 43 -52.75 -21.13 -8.81
N ALA A 44 -53.63 -21.83 -8.07
CA ALA A 44 -53.74 -21.68 -6.63
C ALA A 44 -52.43 -22.06 -5.90
N ALA A 45 -51.78 -23.16 -6.29
CA ALA A 45 -50.51 -23.55 -5.71
C ALA A 45 -49.38 -22.54 -6.03
N ASN A 46 -49.32 -22.06 -7.27
CA ASN A 46 -48.33 -21.08 -7.71
C ASN A 46 -48.50 -19.74 -6.99
N THR A 47 -49.73 -19.23 -6.91
CA THR A 47 -50.03 -17.98 -6.19
C THR A 47 -49.65 -18.07 -4.71
N GLU A 48 -49.84 -19.23 -4.07
CA GLU A 48 -49.40 -19.47 -2.70
C GLU A 48 -47.87 -19.48 -2.56
N GLN A 49 -47.16 -20.14 -3.49
CA GLN A 49 -45.69 -20.12 -3.51
C GLN A 49 -45.13 -18.70 -3.72
N LEU A 50 -45.73 -17.93 -4.63
CA LEU A 50 -45.34 -16.53 -4.87
C LEU A 50 -45.60 -15.66 -3.64
N ARG A 51 -46.71 -15.86 -2.92
CA ARG A 51 -46.98 -15.17 -1.65
C ARG A 51 -45.91 -15.45 -0.61
N ARG A 52 -45.53 -16.71 -0.42
CA ARG A 52 -44.47 -17.10 0.54
C ARG A 52 -43.13 -16.48 0.18
N THR A 53 -42.75 -16.57 -1.09
CA THR A 53 -41.49 -16.02 -1.60
C THR A 53 -41.45 -14.50 -1.44
N LYS A 54 -42.55 -13.82 -1.78
CA LYS A 54 -42.69 -12.37 -1.55
C LYS A 54 -42.47 -12.02 -0.10
N HIS A 55 -43.12 -12.74 0.83
CA HIS A 55 -43.01 -12.48 2.26
C HIS A 55 -41.55 -12.61 2.74
N GLN A 56 -40.86 -13.68 2.33
CA GLN A 56 -39.44 -13.90 2.65
C GLN A 56 -38.53 -12.79 2.12
N LEU A 57 -38.76 -12.34 0.88
CA LEU A 57 -37.98 -11.25 0.29
C LEU A 57 -38.26 -9.92 0.98
N THR A 58 -39.51 -9.62 1.33
CA THR A 58 -39.87 -8.41 2.09
C THR A 58 -39.19 -8.39 3.45
N GLU A 59 -39.17 -9.51 4.18
CA GLU A 59 -38.44 -9.64 5.44
C GLU A 59 -36.94 -9.39 5.26
N ARG A 60 -36.33 -10.02 4.24
CA ARG A 60 -34.90 -9.88 3.95
C ARG A 60 -34.53 -8.45 3.56
N ILE A 61 -35.38 -7.76 2.81
CA ILE A 61 -35.21 -6.34 2.48
C ILE A 61 -35.21 -5.52 3.77
N GLY A 62 -36.18 -5.73 4.67
CA GLY A 62 -36.25 -5.00 5.95
C GLY A 62 -34.98 -5.18 6.80
N ILE A 63 -34.45 -6.41 6.87
CA ILE A 63 -33.18 -6.69 7.58
C ILE A 63 -32.00 -5.93 6.94
N LEU A 64 -31.92 -5.90 5.61
CA LEU A 64 -30.84 -5.22 4.89
C LEU A 64 -30.95 -3.70 5.02
N GLU A 65 -32.15 -3.15 4.98
CA GLU A 65 -32.41 -1.71 5.20
C GLU A 65 -31.99 -1.30 6.62
N GLU A 66 -32.30 -2.12 7.63
CA GLU A 66 -31.85 -1.84 9.00
C GLU A 66 -30.33 -1.89 9.14
N LYS A 67 -29.68 -2.89 8.53
CA LYS A 67 -28.21 -2.95 8.49
C LYS A 67 -27.60 -1.74 7.79
N ASN A 68 -28.16 -1.32 6.65
CA ASN A 68 -27.71 -0.12 5.95
C ASN A 68 -27.86 1.14 6.81
N ARG A 69 -28.96 1.25 7.55
CA ARG A 69 -29.18 2.37 8.48
C ARG A 69 -28.13 2.40 9.60
N ILE A 70 -27.82 1.24 10.19
CA ILE A 70 -26.79 1.12 11.23
C ILE A 70 -25.42 1.48 10.67
N LEU A 71 -25.05 0.93 9.51
CA LEU A 71 -23.77 1.23 8.86
C LEU A 71 -23.65 2.70 8.49
N ALA A 72 -24.72 3.31 7.95
CA ALA A 72 -24.75 4.74 7.64
C ALA A 72 -24.55 5.60 8.89
N ARG A 73 -25.16 5.24 10.02
CA ARG A 73 -24.92 5.89 11.31
C ARG A 73 -23.46 5.76 11.74
N GLN A 74 -22.89 4.56 11.69
CA GLN A 74 -21.48 4.33 12.05
C GLN A 74 -20.52 5.15 11.18
N VAL A 75 -20.77 5.23 9.87
CA VAL A 75 -19.98 6.07 8.96
C VAL A 75 -20.10 7.55 9.34
N SER A 76 -21.31 8.03 9.66
CA SER A 76 -21.51 9.40 10.12
C SER A 76 -20.80 9.68 11.44
N GLU A 77 -20.81 8.72 12.38
CA GLU A 77 -20.12 8.81 13.67
C GLU A 77 -18.61 8.90 13.46
N PHE A 78 -18.02 7.97 12.68
CA PHE A 78 -16.59 8.02 12.37
C PHE A 78 -16.20 9.29 11.62
N ARG A 79 -17.04 9.74 10.68
CA ARG A 79 -16.81 11.01 9.98
C ARG A 79 -16.81 12.19 10.93
N SER A 80 -17.75 12.25 11.87
CA SER A 80 -17.79 13.32 12.88
C SER A 80 -16.60 13.25 13.84
N ILE A 81 -16.15 12.04 14.21
CA ILE A 81 -14.92 11.87 15.01
C ILE A 81 -13.71 12.40 14.23
N ILE A 82 -13.57 12.05 12.95
CA ILE A 82 -12.49 12.55 12.10
C ILE A 82 -12.55 14.07 11.97
N GLU A 83 -13.73 14.64 11.74
CA GLU A 83 -13.93 16.09 11.63
C GLU A 83 -13.70 16.82 12.95
N GLN A 84 -14.04 16.21 14.09
CA GLN A 84 -13.72 16.72 15.42
C GLN A 84 -12.22 16.66 15.71
N THR A 85 -11.52 15.61 15.25
CA THR A 85 -10.06 15.54 15.32
C THR A 85 -9.37 16.52 14.36
N ASP A 86 -10.00 16.83 13.23
CA ASP A 86 -9.54 17.84 12.28
C ASP A 86 -9.81 19.27 12.81
N GLY A 87 -10.88 19.44 13.58
CA GLY A 87 -11.20 20.67 14.31
C GLY A 87 -10.37 20.89 15.58
N SER A 88 -9.79 19.85 16.17
CA SER A 88 -8.88 19.93 17.32
C SER A 88 -7.43 20.14 16.89
N VAL A 89 -7.17 21.16 16.07
CA VAL A 89 -5.86 21.57 15.54
C VAL A 89 -5.12 20.43 14.85
N ASP A 90 -4.78 20.66 13.58
CA ASP A 90 -3.85 19.91 12.75
C ASP A 90 -2.42 19.85 13.36
N VAL A 91 -2.25 19.53 14.65
CA VAL A 91 -0.95 19.41 15.34
C VAL A 91 -0.20 18.25 14.71
N GLY A 92 -0.86 17.12 14.47
CA GLY A 92 -0.23 15.98 13.80
C GLY A 92 0.22 16.29 12.38
N GLY A 93 -0.61 16.92 11.54
CA GLY A 93 -0.21 17.24 10.17
C GLY A 93 0.72 18.45 10.08
N MET A 94 0.61 19.45 10.97
CA MET A 94 1.57 20.55 11.08
C MET A 94 2.93 20.08 11.57
N GLU A 95 2.99 19.20 12.59
CA GLU A 95 4.23 18.59 13.06
C GLU A 95 4.85 17.73 11.96
N ILE A 96 4.06 16.91 11.27
CA ILE A 96 4.54 16.12 10.14
C ILE A 96 5.12 17.04 9.04
N ARG A 97 4.42 18.10 8.64
CA ARG A 97 4.91 19.04 7.61
C ARG A 97 6.14 19.83 8.07
N SER A 98 6.16 20.27 9.33
CA SER A 98 7.29 20.99 9.94
C SER A 98 8.54 20.10 10.01
N LEU A 99 8.37 18.84 10.44
CA LEU A 99 9.45 17.86 10.50
C LEU A 99 9.96 17.48 9.10
N HIS A 100 9.06 17.33 8.11
CA HIS A 100 9.48 17.11 6.73
C HIS A 100 10.31 18.29 6.20
N GLN A 101 9.89 19.52 6.46
CA GLN A 101 10.63 20.71 6.03
C GLN A 101 11.99 20.84 6.74
N GLN A 102 12.05 20.55 8.04
CA GLN A 102 13.30 20.52 8.79
C GLN A 102 14.24 19.43 8.26
N LEU A 103 13.71 18.25 7.96
CA LEU A 103 14.49 17.13 7.41
C LEU A 103 15.08 17.49 6.04
N GLU A 104 14.33 18.16 5.17
CA GLU A 104 14.80 18.60 3.86
C GLU A 104 15.99 19.58 3.98
N VAL A 105 15.89 20.56 4.87
CA VAL A 105 16.99 21.50 5.15
C VAL A 105 18.22 20.76 5.69
N VAL A 106 18.03 19.84 6.64
CA VAL A 106 19.14 19.06 7.22
C VAL A 106 19.81 18.19 6.16
N LEU A 107 19.04 17.57 5.26
CA LEU A 107 19.59 16.78 4.17
C LEU A 107 20.42 17.64 3.20
N ALA A 108 19.92 18.82 2.83
CA ALA A 108 20.65 19.76 1.97
C ALA A 108 21.95 20.26 2.63
N LEU A 109 21.91 20.62 3.92
CA LEU A 109 23.10 21.01 4.69
C LEU A 109 24.11 19.86 4.78
N LYS A 110 23.63 18.65 5.05
CA LYS A 110 24.44 17.45 5.12
C LYS A 110 25.15 17.20 3.78
N ASP A 111 24.44 17.32 2.65
CA ASP A 111 25.04 17.14 1.32
C ASP A 111 26.09 18.22 1.02
N SER A 112 25.83 19.49 1.36
CA SER A 112 26.80 20.59 1.23
C SER A 112 28.08 20.34 2.04
N LEU A 113 27.93 19.95 3.31
CA LEU A 113 29.05 19.64 4.20
C LEU A 113 29.84 18.40 3.75
N TYR A 114 29.18 17.41 3.13
CA TYR A 114 29.87 16.26 2.56
C TYR A 114 30.72 16.64 1.37
N CYS A 115 30.22 17.50 0.48
CA CYS A 115 31.01 18.04 -0.64
C CYS A 115 32.23 18.82 -0.11
N GLU A 116 32.04 19.74 0.84
CA GLU A 116 33.14 20.51 1.41
C GLU A 116 34.17 19.61 2.12
N ASN A 117 33.73 18.63 2.91
CA ASN A 117 34.64 17.68 3.55
C ASN A 117 35.43 16.85 2.53
N MET A 118 34.80 16.45 1.43
CA MET A 118 35.46 15.72 0.36
C MET A 118 36.53 16.58 -0.30
N GLU A 119 36.24 17.85 -0.59
CA GLU A 119 37.22 18.81 -1.11
C GLU A 119 38.36 19.07 -0.13
N LEU A 120 38.07 19.26 1.15
CA LEU A 120 39.09 19.47 2.18
C LEU A 120 39.97 18.23 2.35
N ARG A 121 39.40 17.02 2.34
CA ARG A 121 40.18 15.79 2.37
C ARG A 121 41.06 15.66 1.14
N GLN A 122 40.56 16.02 -0.04
CA GLN A 122 41.38 16.06 -1.26
C GLN A 122 42.52 17.08 -1.14
N LYS A 123 42.26 18.28 -0.61
CA LYS A 123 43.29 19.30 -0.37
C LYS A 123 44.35 18.84 0.65
N HIS A 124 43.95 18.14 1.72
CA HIS A 124 44.89 17.61 2.72
C HIS A 124 45.67 16.37 2.24
N VAL A 125 45.13 15.58 1.31
CA VAL A 125 45.89 14.50 0.65
C VAL A 125 46.91 15.05 -0.34
N VAL A 126 46.68 16.24 -0.89
CA VAL A 126 47.59 16.93 -1.82
C VAL A 126 48.58 17.87 -1.11
N GLN A 127 48.40 18.16 0.19
CA GLN A 127 49.47 18.77 0.97
C GLN A 127 50.52 17.69 1.26
N PRO A 128 51.75 17.75 0.68
CA PRO A 128 52.82 16.91 1.17
C PRO A 128 52.97 17.22 2.65
N LYS A 129 52.95 16.18 3.50
CA LYS A 129 53.34 16.29 4.92
C LYS A 129 54.53 17.24 4.99
N ALA A 130 54.34 18.37 5.69
CA ALA A 130 55.23 19.51 5.67
C ALA A 130 56.69 19.03 5.63
N ALA A 131 57.36 19.30 4.50
CA ALA A 131 58.78 19.07 4.40
C ALA A 131 59.44 19.88 5.53
N GLY A 132 59.94 19.19 6.54
CA GLY A 132 60.53 19.82 7.72
C GLY A 132 59.87 19.53 9.06
N THR A 133 58.95 18.58 9.22
CA THR A 133 58.55 18.11 10.59
C THR A 133 59.50 17.02 11.10
N CYS A 134 59.83 17.05 12.39
CA CYS A 134 60.66 16.05 13.06
C CYS A 134 60.03 14.66 12.92
N VAL A 135 60.78 13.69 12.38
CA VAL A 135 60.28 12.32 12.17
C VAL A 135 60.14 11.51 13.46
N VAL A 136 60.63 12.04 14.58
CA VAL A 136 60.61 11.37 15.89
C VAL A 136 59.33 11.70 16.65
N CYS A 137 59.00 12.98 16.80
CA CYS A 137 57.80 13.41 17.52
C CYS A 137 56.61 13.71 16.61
N LEU A 138 56.83 13.94 15.30
CA LEU A 138 55.82 14.37 14.33
C LEU A 138 55.10 15.69 14.69
N ASP A 139 55.59 16.40 15.70
CA ASP A 139 55.00 17.64 16.22
C ASP A 139 55.89 18.85 15.92
N ASN A 140 57.16 18.81 16.34
CA ASN A 140 58.08 19.94 16.21
C ASN A 140 58.71 20.02 14.81
N LEU A 141 59.08 21.22 14.38
CA LEU A 141 59.84 21.41 13.14
C LEU A 141 61.25 20.82 13.28
N ALA A 142 61.68 20.05 12.29
CA ALA A 142 63.02 19.55 12.14
C ALA A 142 63.96 20.73 11.88
N ASN A 143 64.87 20.95 12.82
CA ASN A 143 65.83 22.05 12.80
C ASN A 143 67.28 21.56 12.96
N ILE A 144 67.51 20.24 12.99
CA ILE A 144 68.83 19.62 13.08
C ILE A 144 69.16 18.91 11.76
N VAL A 145 70.27 19.31 11.14
CA VAL A 145 70.86 18.67 9.97
C VAL A 145 71.96 17.70 10.41
N CYS A 146 71.84 16.44 10.00
CA CYS A 146 72.85 15.40 10.25
C CYS A 146 74.02 15.52 9.25
N ILE A 147 75.27 15.52 9.71
CA ILE A 147 76.48 15.55 8.87
C ILE A 147 77.16 14.17 8.93
N PRO A 148 77.58 13.57 7.79
CA PRO A 148 77.75 14.15 6.45
C PRO A 148 76.54 14.06 5.51
N CYS A 149 75.48 13.34 5.87
CA CYS A 149 74.38 13.02 4.95
C CYS A 149 73.44 14.18 4.57
N ARG A 150 73.50 15.29 5.32
CA ARG A 150 72.74 16.54 5.14
C ARG A 150 71.21 16.42 5.23
N HIS A 151 70.68 15.37 5.84
CA HIS A 151 69.24 15.26 6.08
C HIS A 151 68.80 16.11 7.28
N ASN A 152 67.75 16.91 7.09
CA ASN A 152 67.04 17.62 8.16
C ASN A 152 65.80 16.83 8.55
N ALA A 153 65.86 16.11 9.68
CA ALA A 153 64.81 15.17 10.07
C ALA A 153 64.45 15.20 11.56
N ILE A 154 65.24 15.86 12.40
CA ILE A 154 65.12 15.80 13.87
C ILE A 154 64.98 17.24 14.40
N CYS A 155 64.19 17.43 15.45
CA CYS A 155 64.17 18.69 16.20
C CYS A 155 65.19 18.68 17.36
N SER A 156 65.62 19.85 17.80
CA SER A 156 66.61 20.02 18.88
C SER A 156 66.20 19.35 20.19
N PHE A 157 64.90 19.32 20.49
CA PHE A 157 64.37 18.58 21.64
C PHE A 157 64.56 17.06 21.52
N CYS A 158 64.19 16.47 20.38
CA CYS A 158 64.33 15.03 20.18
C CYS A 158 65.80 14.62 20.10
N TRP A 159 66.65 15.50 19.56
CA TRP A 159 68.10 15.32 19.56
C TRP A 159 68.68 15.31 20.98
N ALA A 160 68.27 16.25 21.84
CA ALA A 160 68.76 16.32 23.21
C ALA A 160 68.32 15.11 24.08
N VAL A 161 67.13 14.58 23.82
CA VAL A 161 66.57 13.46 24.60
C VAL A 161 67.06 12.10 24.09
N SER A 162 67.29 11.96 22.79
CA SER A 162 67.69 10.70 22.16
C SER A 162 69.13 10.80 21.69
N SER A 163 70.05 10.07 22.33
CA SER A 163 71.43 9.91 21.86
C SER A 163 71.44 9.08 20.56
N MET A 164 71.08 9.71 19.44
CA MET A 164 71.03 9.07 18.13
C MET A 164 72.37 9.19 17.43
N ASP A 165 73.00 8.06 17.17
CA ASP A 165 74.28 8.01 16.44
C ASP A 165 74.09 7.83 14.93
N THR A 166 72.85 7.65 14.46
CA THR A 166 72.53 7.37 13.05
C THR A 166 71.35 8.21 12.56
N CYS A 167 71.45 8.71 11.32
CA CYS A 167 70.41 9.50 10.69
C CYS A 167 69.14 8.67 10.46
N PRO A 168 67.94 9.11 10.92
CA PRO A 168 66.69 8.38 10.71
C PRO A 168 66.27 8.23 9.24
N MET A 169 66.75 9.13 8.38
CA MET A 169 66.37 9.15 6.95
C MET A 169 67.20 8.19 6.11
N CYS A 170 68.52 8.16 6.31
CA CYS A 170 69.44 7.38 5.46
C CYS A 170 70.27 6.33 6.23
N ARG A 171 70.14 6.27 7.56
CA ARG A 171 70.87 5.36 8.46
C ARG A 171 72.39 5.55 8.48
N GLU A 172 72.88 6.64 7.91
CA GLU A 172 74.30 7.01 7.96
C GLU A 172 74.69 7.48 9.36
N VAL A 173 75.90 7.14 9.79
CA VAL A 173 76.41 7.52 11.12
C VAL A 173 76.62 9.03 11.18
N ILE A 174 76.09 9.64 12.23
CA ILE A 174 76.16 11.09 12.44
C ILE A 174 77.52 11.41 13.04
N GLN A 175 78.30 12.22 12.32
CA GLN A 175 79.62 12.68 12.75
C GLN A 175 79.54 14.06 13.42
N ASP A 176 78.62 14.89 12.93
CA ASP A 176 78.39 16.24 13.43
C ASP A 176 76.94 16.68 13.15
N GLN A 177 76.50 17.75 13.78
CA GLN A 177 75.14 18.28 13.68
C GLN A 177 75.15 19.79 13.45
N LEU A 178 74.22 20.28 12.63
CA LEU A 178 74.01 21.72 12.45
C LEU A 178 72.58 22.08 12.81
N GLU A 179 72.41 22.98 13.78
CA GLU A 179 71.11 23.53 14.12
C GLU A 179 70.79 24.77 13.26
N ILE A 180 69.62 24.78 12.64
CA ILE A 180 69.12 25.87 11.82
C ILE A 180 68.08 26.67 12.63
N PHE A 181 68.27 27.97 12.71
CA PHE A 181 67.28 28.89 13.27
C PHE A 181 66.54 29.55 12.10
N LEU A 182 65.24 29.28 11.95
CA LEU A 182 64.39 30.01 11.02
C LEU A 182 63.90 31.30 11.70
N CYS A 183 64.10 32.43 11.02
CA CYS A 183 63.66 33.76 11.43
C CYS A 183 62.16 33.96 11.18
#